data_AF-A0A7Y0BIP2-F1
#
_entry.id   AF-A0A7Y0BIP2-F1
#
_cell.length_a   1.000
_cell.length_b   1.000
_cell.length_c   1.000
_cell.angle_alpha   90.00
_cell.angle_beta   90.00
_cell.angle_gamma   90.00
#
_symmetry.space_group_name_H-M   'P 1'
#
loop_
_entity.id
_entity.type
_entity.pdbx_description
1 polymer ?
#
loop_
_entity_poly.entity_id
_entity_poly.type
_entity_poly.pdbx_seq_one_letter_code
_entity_poly.pdbx_strand_id
1 'polypeptide(L)'
;MRIHLSETNGPQRLLYGLLAGLATAALPLPLIWQFRGLLGWSVGVAVYLALAWWLCERFDAKRTRERAQAQDEPSMVLFLLLLLATMACVSAIVIMMQQSKDLSGTQRTLHIAMSVIALIASWLFIQTMFTFHYAHLYYHEEMQNEPDGPGLQFPGGLDPDYFDFLYYSHVVGMTSQVSDVQVTSREMRRLTLVHGVLSFGFNMLILALSINVVAGALQ
;
A
#
# COMPACT_ATOMS: atom_id res chain seq x y z
N MET A 1 24.67 -4.10 -18.60
CA MET A 1 23.22 -3.88 -18.51
C MET A 1 22.97 -3.08 -17.23
N ARG A 2 22.86 -1.74 -17.31
CA ARG A 2 22.58 -0.92 -16.12
C ARG A 2 21.10 -1.09 -15.81
N ILE A 3 20.76 -1.88 -14.79
CA ILE A 3 19.38 -2.00 -14.32
C ILE A 3 18.99 -0.61 -13.82
N HIS A 4 18.22 0.13 -14.62
CA HIS A 4 17.54 1.32 -14.13
C HIS A 4 16.48 0.80 -13.18
N LEU A 5 16.76 0.87 -11.88
CA LEU A 5 15.82 0.48 -10.82
C LEU A 5 14.45 1.19 -10.96
N SER A 6 14.40 2.30 -11.72
CA SER A 6 13.18 2.99 -12.14
C SER A 6 12.31 2.22 -13.14
N GLU A 7 12.75 1.10 -13.72
CA GLU A 7 11.96 0.33 -14.71
C GLU A 7 11.37 -0.97 -14.12
N THR A 8 11.61 -1.24 -12.83
CA THR A 8 11.22 -2.51 -12.20
C THR A 8 9.73 -2.80 -12.32
N ASN A 9 9.36 -3.99 -12.79
CA ASN A 9 7.96 -4.41 -12.92
C ASN A 9 7.33 -4.70 -11.55
N GLY A 10 5.99 -4.72 -11.46
CA GLY A 10 5.26 -5.04 -10.23
C GLY A 10 5.79 -6.26 -9.47
N PRO A 11 5.93 -7.43 -10.14
CA PRO A 11 6.48 -8.64 -9.52
C PRO A 11 7.94 -8.51 -9.07
N GLN A 12 8.77 -7.73 -9.77
CA GLN A 12 10.17 -7.53 -9.40
C GLN A 12 10.29 -6.71 -8.11
N ARG A 13 9.48 -5.66 -7.96
CA ARG A 13 9.42 -4.86 -6.72
C ARG A 13 8.98 -5.71 -5.54
N LEU A 14 7.97 -6.56 -5.74
CA LEU A 14 7.52 -7.52 -4.72
C LEU A 14 8.60 -8.54 -4.37
N LEU A 15 9.32 -9.07 -5.37
CA LEU A 15 10.42 -10.00 -5.16
C LEU A 15 11.56 -9.35 -4.37
N TYR A 16 11.98 -8.14 -4.73
CA TYR A 16 13.02 -7.43 -4.00
C TYR A 16 12.60 -7.12 -2.56
N GLY A 17 11.35 -6.70 -2.34
CA GLY A 17 10.79 -6.56 -1.00
C GLY A 17 10.80 -7.87 -0.21
N LEU A 18 10.35 -8.97 -0.83
CA LEU A 18 10.34 -10.29 -0.20
C LEU A 18 11.74 -10.76 0.18
N LEU A 19 12.71 -10.65 -0.73
CA LEU A 19 14.10 -11.03 -0.48
C LEU A 19 14.72 -10.18 0.64
N ALA A 20 14.50 -8.87 0.63
CA ALA A 20 14.98 -7.98 1.68
C ALA A 20 14.34 -8.32 3.04
N GLY A 21 13.04 -8.60 3.07
CA GLY A 21 12.32 -8.97 4.28
C GLY A 21 12.76 -10.31 4.85
N LEU A 22 12.93 -11.34 4.01
CA LEU A 22 13.43 -12.65 4.41
C LEU A 22 14.87 -12.58 4.91
N ALA A 23 15.75 -11.87 4.21
CA ALA A 23 17.13 -11.67 4.64
C ALA A 23 17.18 -10.97 6.01
N THR A 24 16.32 -9.97 6.22
CA THR A 24 16.22 -9.26 7.50
C THR A 24 15.71 -10.17 8.62
N ALA A 25 14.65 -10.95 8.37
CA ALA A 25 14.12 -11.88 9.36
C ALA A 25 15.11 -13.00 9.71
N ALA A 26 15.96 -13.43 8.76
CA ALA A 26 16.95 -14.49 8.94
C ALA A 26 18.19 -14.07 9.75
N LEU A 27 18.47 -12.76 9.90
CA LEU A 27 19.60 -12.26 10.69
C LEU A 27 19.55 -12.79 12.13
N PRO A 28 20.65 -13.34 12.68
CA PRO A 28 20.71 -13.89 14.03
C PRO A 28 20.80 -12.77 15.08
N LEU A 29 19.75 -11.95 15.15
CA LEU A 29 19.61 -10.91 16.16
C LEU A 29 19.10 -11.53 17.48
N PRO A 30 19.54 -11.03 18.65
CA PRO A 30 19.05 -11.46 19.96
C PRO A 30 17.65 -10.89 20.24
N LEU A 31 16.72 -11.12 19.31
CA LEU A 31 15.35 -10.63 19.31
C LEU A 31 14.41 -11.82 19.20
N ILE A 32 13.22 -11.69 19.81
CA ILE A 32 12.19 -12.72 19.70
C ILE A 32 11.73 -12.87 18.24
N TRP A 33 11.32 -14.09 17.86
CA TRP A 33 11.01 -14.42 16.48
C TRP A 33 9.89 -13.54 15.90
N GLN A 34 8.93 -13.12 16.72
CA GLN A 34 7.85 -12.24 16.30
C GLN A 34 8.35 -10.85 15.91
N PHE A 35 9.29 -10.29 16.69
CA PHE A 35 9.90 -8.99 16.38
C PHE A 35 10.72 -9.07 15.09
N ARG A 36 11.46 -10.17 14.88
CA ARG A 36 12.23 -10.41 13.65
C ARG A 36 11.32 -10.51 12.42
N GLY A 37 10.18 -11.19 12.55
CA GLY A 37 9.16 -11.26 11.50
C GLY A 37 8.59 -9.88 11.16
N LEU A 38 8.23 -9.09 12.18
CA LEU A 38 7.70 -7.73 11.99
C LEU A 38 8.73 -6.77 11.37
N LEU A 39 10.00 -6.90 11.79
CA LEU A 39 11.11 -6.14 11.21
C LEU A 39 11.32 -6.52 9.75
N GLY A 40 11.32 -7.82 9.43
CA GLY A 40 11.41 -8.32 8.06
C GLY A 40 10.27 -7.82 7.18
N TRP A 41 9.03 -7.88 7.67
CA TRP A 41 7.87 -7.27 6.99
C TRP A 41 8.08 -5.79 6.72
N SER A 42 8.46 -5.02 7.75
CA SER A 42 8.65 -3.57 7.64
C SER A 42 9.72 -3.20 6.61
N VAL A 43 10.86 -3.92 6.62
CA VAL A 43 11.94 -3.71 5.64
C VAL A 43 11.50 -4.09 4.23
N GLY A 44 10.81 -5.23 4.07
CA GLY A 44 10.34 -5.67 2.75
C GLY A 44 9.35 -4.68 2.13
N VAL A 45 8.40 -4.19 2.93
CA VAL A 45 7.45 -3.16 2.51
C VAL A 45 8.15 -1.84 2.23
N ALA A 46 9.12 -1.41 3.06
CA ALA A 46 9.87 -0.19 2.84
C ALA A 46 10.67 -0.23 1.52
N VAL A 47 11.29 -1.36 1.18
CA VAL A 47 11.98 -1.54 -0.10
C VAL A 47 11.01 -1.44 -1.27
N TYR A 48 9.84 -2.09 -1.17
CA TYR A 48 8.80 -1.96 -2.19
C TYR A 48 8.37 -0.50 -2.37
N LEU A 49 8.05 0.18 -1.27
CA LEU A 49 7.58 1.57 -1.28
C LEU A 49 8.63 2.50 -1.87
N ALA A 50 9.90 2.36 -1.49
CA ALA A 50 10.98 3.17 -2.02
C ALA A 50 11.12 3.01 -3.54
N LEU A 51 11.07 1.78 -4.06
CA LEU A 51 11.11 1.53 -5.49
C LEU A 51 9.86 2.03 -6.22
N ALA A 52 8.70 1.91 -5.60
CA ALA A 52 7.43 2.35 -6.16
C ALA A 52 7.34 3.88 -6.24
N TRP A 53 7.67 4.59 -5.18
CA TRP A 53 7.63 6.04 -5.13
C TRP A 53 8.70 6.66 -6.03
N TRP A 54 9.88 6.05 -6.10
CA TRP A 54 10.91 6.49 -7.03
C TRP A 54 10.50 6.33 -8.50
N LEU A 55 9.75 5.27 -8.83
CA LEU A 55 9.11 5.14 -10.15
C LEU A 55 8.13 6.31 -10.38
N CYS A 56 7.22 6.57 -9.43
CA CYS A 56 6.23 7.64 -9.56
C CYS A 56 6.87 9.01 -9.75
N GLU A 57 7.98 9.31 -9.07
CA GLU A 57 8.71 10.59 -9.19
C GLU A 57 9.40 10.76 -10.55
N ARG A 58 9.76 9.66 -11.21
CA ARG A 58 10.56 9.69 -12.44
C ARG A 58 9.73 9.67 -13.72
N PHE A 59 8.45 9.31 -13.63
CA PHE A 59 7.59 9.07 -14.79
C PHE A 59 6.65 10.25 -14.97
N ASP A 60 6.74 10.88 -16.14
CA ASP A 60 5.75 11.86 -16.60
C ASP A 60 4.48 11.15 -17.10
N ALA A 61 3.44 11.92 -17.43
CA ALA A 61 2.18 11.40 -17.92
C ALA A 61 2.36 10.48 -19.15
N LYS A 62 3.26 10.85 -20.08
CA LYS A 62 3.54 10.03 -21.28
C LYS A 62 4.11 8.67 -20.93
N ARG A 63 5.15 8.60 -20.10
CA ARG A 63 5.76 7.33 -19.68
C ARG A 63 4.82 6.52 -18.80
N THR A 64 4.00 7.19 -17.99
CA THR A 64 2.95 6.56 -17.19
C THR A 64 1.95 5.85 -18.10
N ARG A 65 1.42 6.54 -19.12
CA ARG A 65 0.54 5.98 -20.16
C ARG A 65 1.16 4.77 -20.86
N GLU A 66 2.35 4.95 -21.43
CA GLU A 66 3.06 3.89 -22.18
C GLU A 66 3.26 2.63 -21.32
N ARG A 67 3.67 2.82 -20.07
CA ARG A 67 3.90 1.71 -19.13
C ARG A 67 2.60 1.05 -18.67
N ALA A 68 1.57 1.83 -18.38
CA ALA A 68 0.28 1.32 -17.94
C ALA A 68 -0.40 0.49 -19.04
N GLN A 69 -0.25 0.87 -20.31
CA GLN A 69 -0.78 0.13 -21.46
C GLN A 69 0.07 -1.09 -21.84
N ALA A 70 1.38 -1.04 -21.62
CA ALA A 70 2.30 -2.15 -21.94
C ALA A 70 2.33 -3.26 -20.88
N GLN A 71 1.83 -3.02 -19.67
CA GLN A 71 1.71 -4.06 -18.65
C GLN A 71 0.46 -4.89 -18.91
N ASP A 72 0.65 -6.20 -19.07
CA ASP A 72 -0.46 -7.15 -18.99
C ASP A 72 -1.18 -7.00 -17.64
N GLU A 73 -2.48 -7.25 -17.65
CA GLU A 73 -3.38 -7.04 -16.52
C GLU A 73 -2.75 -7.54 -15.21
N PRO A 74 -2.54 -6.67 -14.20
CA PRO A 74 -2.04 -7.12 -12.91
C PRO A 74 -3.10 -8.08 -12.36
N SER A 75 -2.77 -9.37 -12.32
CA SER A 75 -3.70 -10.43 -11.92
C SER A 75 -4.50 -9.97 -10.70
N MET A 76 -5.79 -9.69 -10.91
CA MET A 76 -6.68 -9.20 -9.85
C MET A 76 -6.68 -10.17 -8.66
N VAL A 77 -6.42 -11.45 -8.92
CA VAL A 77 -6.18 -12.48 -7.91
C VAL A 77 -4.94 -12.19 -7.07
N LEU A 78 -3.78 -11.91 -7.68
CA LEU A 78 -2.57 -11.54 -6.94
C LEU A 78 -2.75 -10.25 -6.13
N PHE A 79 -3.42 -9.26 -6.72
CA PHE A 79 -3.74 -8.01 -6.02
C PHE A 79 -4.59 -8.28 -4.77
N LEU A 80 -5.70 -9.01 -4.91
CA LEU A 80 -6.59 -9.35 -3.80
C LEU A 80 -5.90 -10.23 -2.76
N LEU A 81 -5.08 -11.19 -3.17
CA LEU A 81 -4.30 -12.03 -2.25
C LEU A 81 -3.31 -11.21 -1.43
N LEU A 82 -2.59 -10.28 -2.06
CA LEU A 82 -1.64 -9.40 -1.36
C LEU A 82 -2.34 -8.48 -0.38
N LEU A 83 -3.50 -7.96 -0.76
CA LEU A 83 -4.33 -7.13 0.07
C LEU A 83 -4.84 -7.91 1.29
N LEU A 84 -5.39 -9.12 1.08
CA LEU A 84 -5.83 -10.00 2.16
C LEU A 84 -4.68 -10.41 3.08
N ALA A 85 -3.51 -10.74 2.50
CA ALA A 85 -2.31 -11.05 3.27
C ALA A 85 -1.88 -9.85 4.13
N THR A 86 -1.92 -8.64 3.58
CA THR A 86 -1.61 -7.41 4.31
C THR A 86 -2.60 -7.20 5.48
N MET A 87 -3.90 -7.40 5.25
CA MET A 87 -4.92 -7.32 6.30
C MET A 87 -4.74 -8.39 7.39
N ALA A 88 -4.34 -9.61 7.02
CA ALA A 88 -4.03 -10.68 7.95
C ALA A 88 -2.78 -10.35 8.79
N CYS A 89 -1.72 -9.84 8.17
CA CYS A 89 -0.52 -9.37 8.85
C CYS A 89 -0.84 -8.26 9.85
N VAL A 90 -1.65 -7.29 9.45
CA VAL A 90 -2.14 -6.20 10.31
C VAL A 90 -2.95 -6.74 11.50
N SER A 91 -3.82 -7.70 11.26
CA SER A 91 -4.59 -8.36 12.33
C SER A 91 -3.68 -9.09 13.32
N ALA A 92 -2.65 -9.79 12.81
CA ALA A 92 -1.65 -10.45 13.63
C ALA A 92 -0.84 -9.46 14.48
N ILE A 93 -0.49 -8.29 13.92
CA ILE A 93 0.19 -7.20 14.65
C ILE A 93 -0.68 -6.73 15.83
N VAL A 94 -1.98 -6.52 15.61
CA VAL A 94 -2.92 -6.12 16.67
C VAL A 94 -3.00 -7.16 17.78
N ILE A 95 -3.15 -8.44 17.43
CA ILE A 95 -3.21 -9.54 18.42
C ILE A 95 -1.90 -9.59 19.23
N MET A 96 -0.76 -9.47 18.55
CA MET A 96 0.55 -9.47 19.20
C MET A 96 0.71 -8.29 20.17
N MET A 97 0.19 -7.11 19.81
CA MET A 97 0.20 -5.95 20.71
C MET A 97 -0.65 -6.17 21.96
N GLN A 98 -1.80 -6.85 21.84
CA GLN A 98 -2.64 -7.19 22.99
C GLN A 98 -1.97 -8.21 23.93
N GLN A 99 -1.21 -9.16 23.37
CA GLN A 99 -0.44 -10.14 24.13
C GLN A 99 0.85 -9.56 24.76
N SER A 100 1.34 -8.44 24.25
CA SER A 100 2.55 -7.77 24.77
C SER A 100 2.36 -7.05 26.13
N LYS A 101 1.16 -7.11 26.72
CA LYS A 101 0.85 -6.51 28.03
C LYS A 101 1.71 -7.09 29.16
N ASP A 102 2.22 -8.31 28.99
CA ASP A 102 3.10 -8.98 29.97
C ASP A 102 4.58 -8.55 29.85
N LEU A 103 4.95 -7.77 28.83
CA LEU A 103 6.29 -7.22 28.65
C LEU A 103 6.46 -5.92 29.45
N SER A 104 7.59 -5.76 30.15
CA SER A 104 7.87 -4.57 30.97
C SER A 104 8.92 -3.64 30.34
N GLY A 105 8.81 -2.33 30.66
CA GLY A 105 9.82 -1.32 30.34
C GLY A 105 10.08 -1.09 28.84
N THR A 106 11.36 -0.89 28.49
CA THR A 106 11.83 -0.51 27.14
C THR A 106 11.43 -1.48 26.03
N GLN A 107 11.33 -2.78 26.34
CA GLN A 107 10.95 -3.81 25.36
C GLN A 107 9.51 -3.59 24.86
N ARG A 108 8.57 -3.28 25.77
CA ARG A 108 7.19 -2.97 25.40
C ARG A 108 7.12 -1.75 24.48
N THR A 109 7.86 -0.69 24.80
CA THR A 109 7.91 0.52 23.97
C THR A 109 8.42 0.24 22.56
N LEU A 110 9.51 -0.53 22.43
CA LEU A 110 10.07 -0.90 21.12
C LEU A 110 9.09 -1.74 20.30
N HIS A 111 8.41 -2.69 20.92
CA HIS A 111 7.39 -3.51 20.27
C HIS A 111 6.22 -2.65 19.75
N ILE A 112 5.71 -1.73 20.57
CA ILE A 112 4.63 -0.82 20.17
C ILE A 112 5.08 0.08 19.01
N ALA A 113 6.27 0.69 19.12
CA ALA A 113 6.80 1.56 18.08
C ALA A 113 6.96 0.83 16.73
N MET A 114 7.54 -0.38 16.75
CA MET A 114 7.67 -1.20 15.54
C MET A 114 6.33 -1.60 14.94
N SER A 115 5.34 -1.93 15.77
CA SER A 115 3.99 -2.23 15.28
C SER A 115 3.35 -1.01 14.62
N VAL A 116 3.50 0.19 15.21
CA VAL A 116 3.01 1.44 14.61
C VAL A 116 3.69 1.71 13.26
N ILE A 117 5.01 1.52 13.17
CA ILE A 117 5.75 1.66 11.90
C ILE A 117 5.23 0.66 10.86
N ALA A 118 5.03 -0.61 11.26
CA ALA A 118 4.52 -1.64 10.37
C ALA A 118 3.08 -1.35 9.91
N LEU A 119 2.24 -0.73 10.75
CA LEU A 119 0.90 -0.29 10.37
C LEU A 119 0.94 0.84 9.36
N ILE A 120 1.76 1.87 9.59
CA ILE A 120 1.94 2.98 8.64
C ILE A 120 2.47 2.46 7.29
N ALA A 121 3.47 1.58 7.33
CA ALA A 121 4.04 0.97 6.13
C ALA A 121 2.99 0.14 5.36
N SER A 122 2.19 -0.66 6.08
CA SER A 122 1.10 -1.45 5.49
C SER A 122 0.04 -0.55 4.86
N TRP A 123 -0.32 0.56 5.51
CA TRP A 123 -1.27 1.53 4.96
C TRP A 123 -0.76 2.13 3.65
N LEU A 124 0.48 2.66 3.65
CA LEU A 124 1.11 3.22 2.46
C LEU A 124 1.23 2.20 1.33
N PHE A 125 1.51 0.95 1.67
CA PHE A 125 1.58 -0.15 0.71
C PHE A 125 0.25 -0.39 0.01
N ILE A 126 -0.85 -0.42 0.76
CA ILE A 126 -2.21 -0.55 0.19
C ILE A 126 -2.50 0.61 -0.77
N GLN A 127 -2.26 1.85 -0.36
CA GLN A 127 -2.49 3.03 -1.22
C GLN A 127 -1.63 2.97 -2.50
N THR A 128 -0.36 2.60 -2.36
CA THR A 128 0.55 2.49 -3.50
C THR A 128 0.13 1.36 -4.45
N MET A 129 -0.41 0.25 -3.94
CA MET A 129 -0.95 -0.83 -4.77
C MET A 129 -2.18 -0.38 -5.55
N PHE A 130 -3.12 0.31 -4.90
CA PHE A 130 -4.31 0.85 -5.58
C PHE A 130 -3.93 1.92 -6.61
N THR A 131 -2.94 2.75 -6.33
CA THR A 131 -2.40 3.75 -7.28
C THR A 131 -2.05 3.11 -8.64
N PHE A 132 -1.25 2.04 -8.64
CA PHE A 132 -0.87 1.39 -9.90
C PHE A 132 -2.06 0.73 -10.60
N HIS A 133 -3.03 0.21 -9.83
CA HIS A 133 -4.21 -0.41 -10.40
C HIS A 133 -5.16 0.64 -11.01
N TYR A 134 -5.31 1.81 -10.39
CA TYR A 134 -6.02 2.95 -10.98
C TYR A 134 -5.35 3.44 -12.26
N ALA A 135 -4.03 3.63 -12.25
CA ALA A 135 -3.29 4.05 -13.44
C ALA A 135 -3.46 3.06 -14.59
N HIS A 136 -3.37 1.76 -14.29
CA HIS A 136 -3.56 0.72 -15.29
C HIS A 136 -4.99 0.72 -15.87
N LEU A 137 -6.02 0.69 -15.02
CA LEU A 137 -7.41 0.67 -15.47
C LEU A 137 -7.76 1.94 -16.26
N TYR A 138 -7.30 3.11 -15.81
CA TYR A 138 -7.51 4.39 -16.50
C TYR A 138 -6.98 4.35 -17.93
N TYR A 139 -5.70 3.98 -18.09
CA TYR A 139 -5.05 3.98 -19.39
C TYR A 139 -5.45 2.81 -20.28
N HIS A 140 -6.04 1.75 -19.70
CA HIS A 140 -6.64 0.65 -20.43
C HIS A 140 -8.01 1.04 -21.01
N GLU A 141 -8.90 1.62 -20.18
CA GLU A 141 -10.20 2.16 -20.63
C GLU A 141 -9.98 3.27 -21.70
N GLU A 142 -8.95 4.10 -21.54
CA GLU A 142 -8.53 5.08 -22.56
C GLU A 142 -8.10 4.42 -23.88
N MET A 143 -7.26 3.39 -23.82
CA MET A 143 -6.77 2.67 -25.01
C MET A 143 -7.92 2.00 -25.77
N GLN A 144 -8.92 1.49 -25.04
CA GLN A 144 -10.11 0.84 -25.60
C GLN A 144 -11.14 1.84 -26.14
N ASN A 145 -10.96 3.14 -25.90
CA ASN A 145 -11.94 4.19 -26.21
C ASN A 145 -13.34 3.86 -25.65
N GLU A 146 -13.39 3.43 -24.39
CA GLU A 146 -14.64 3.09 -23.72
C GLU A 146 -15.62 4.29 -23.73
N PRO A 147 -16.94 4.07 -23.88
CA PRO A 147 -17.93 5.15 -23.98
C PRO A 147 -18.00 6.06 -22.76
N ASP A 148 -17.68 5.53 -21.58
CA ASP A 148 -17.66 6.25 -20.30
C ASP A 148 -16.34 7.03 -20.07
N GLY A 149 -15.43 7.02 -21.07
CA GLY A 149 -14.08 7.57 -20.98
C GLY A 149 -13.13 6.72 -20.13
N PRO A 150 -12.00 7.28 -19.67
CA PRO A 150 -10.96 6.55 -18.93
C PRO A 150 -11.30 6.33 -17.43
N GLY A 151 -12.57 6.49 -17.06
CA GLY A 151 -13.08 6.14 -15.73
C GLY A 151 -12.78 7.12 -14.59
N LEU A 152 -11.76 7.96 -14.71
CA LEU A 152 -11.48 9.07 -13.80
C LEU A 152 -11.39 10.40 -14.57
N GLN A 153 -11.88 11.47 -13.96
CA GLN A 153 -11.75 12.82 -14.51
C GLN A 153 -10.97 13.69 -13.54
N PHE A 154 -9.70 13.94 -13.86
CA PHE A 154 -8.82 14.83 -13.12
C PHE A 154 -9.09 16.30 -13.50
N PRO A 155 -9.07 17.23 -12.54
CA PRO A 155 -9.19 18.66 -12.84
C PRO A 155 -7.96 19.17 -13.61
N GLY A 156 -8.13 20.27 -14.35
CA GLY A 156 -7.02 20.94 -15.05
C GLY A 156 -6.73 20.43 -16.47
N GLY A 157 -7.28 19.27 -16.88
CA GLY A 157 -7.25 18.81 -18.28
C GLY A 157 -5.88 18.37 -18.81
N LEU A 158 -4.91 18.16 -17.92
CA LEU A 158 -3.63 17.54 -18.25
C LEU A 158 -3.77 16.02 -18.19
N ASP A 159 -2.97 15.30 -18.99
CA ASP A 159 -2.86 13.84 -18.87
C ASP A 159 -2.29 13.51 -17.47
N PRO A 160 -2.91 12.60 -16.69
CA PRO A 160 -2.50 12.33 -15.31
C PRO A 160 -1.20 11.52 -15.24
N ASP A 161 -0.29 11.83 -14.34
CA ASP A 161 0.86 10.97 -14.06
C ASP A 161 0.63 10.07 -12.83
N TYR A 162 1.62 9.27 -12.43
CA TYR A 162 1.49 8.43 -11.24
C TYR A 162 1.20 9.21 -9.95
N PHE A 163 1.60 10.49 -9.84
CA PHE A 163 1.31 11.31 -8.67
C PHE A 163 -0.17 11.73 -8.60
N ASP A 164 -0.83 11.94 -9.74
CA ASP A 164 -2.28 12.15 -9.78
C ASP A 164 -3.04 10.91 -9.27
N PHE A 165 -2.60 9.71 -9.67
CA PHE A 165 -3.17 8.46 -9.15
C PHE A 165 -2.82 8.21 -7.67
N LEU A 166 -1.62 8.61 -7.21
CA LEU A 166 -1.25 8.57 -5.79
C LEU A 166 -2.19 9.47 -5.00
N TYR A 167 -2.39 10.70 -5.45
CA TYR A 167 -3.32 11.65 -4.84
C TYR A 167 -4.71 11.04 -4.71
N TYR A 168 -5.28 10.55 -5.81
CA TYR A 168 -6.62 9.94 -5.80
C TYR A 168 -6.70 8.74 -4.84
N SER A 169 -5.74 7.84 -4.89
CA SER A 169 -5.69 6.67 -4.02
C SER A 169 -5.61 7.06 -2.54
N HIS A 170 -4.73 7.99 -2.17
CA HIS A 170 -4.56 8.41 -0.78
C HIS A 170 -5.80 9.15 -0.25
N VAL A 171 -6.48 9.94 -1.07
CA VAL A 171 -7.75 10.59 -0.72
C VAL A 171 -8.80 9.54 -0.33
N VAL A 172 -8.95 8.49 -1.13
CA VAL A 172 -9.83 7.35 -0.81
C VAL A 172 -9.37 6.64 0.47
N GLY A 173 -8.07 6.41 0.61
CA GLY A 173 -7.44 5.75 1.76
C GLY A 173 -7.62 6.45 3.09
N MET A 174 -7.67 7.78 3.09
CA MET A 174 -7.92 8.59 4.28
C MET A 174 -9.41 8.59 4.69
N THR A 175 -10.32 8.14 3.83
CA THR A 175 -11.77 7.92 4.10
C THR A 175 -12.57 9.14 4.57
N SER A 176 -11.97 10.33 4.62
CA SER A 176 -12.60 11.57 5.14
C SER A 176 -12.34 12.80 4.26
N GLN A 177 -11.76 12.62 3.08
CA GLN A 177 -11.39 13.74 2.22
C GLN A 177 -12.20 13.70 0.92
N VAL A 178 -12.69 14.87 0.51
CA VAL A 178 -13.39 15.05 -0.77
C VAL A 178 -12.33 15.14 -1.86
N SER A 179 -12.35 14.19 -2.78
CA SER A 179 -11.55 14.24 -4.02
C SER A 179 -12.17 15.26 -4.98
N ASP A 180 -11.34 16.05 -5.65
CA ASP A 180 -11.74 16.84 -6.83
C ASP A 180 -11.75 16.00 -8.13
N VAL A 181 -11.19 14.79 -8.10
CA VAL A 181 -11.27 13.78 -9.17
C VAL A 181 -12.62 13.08 -9.14
N GLN A 182 -13.32 13.08 -10.27
CA GLN A 182 -14.63 12.41 -10.43
C GLN A 182 -14.49 11.01 -11.01
N VAL A 183 -15.35 10.08 -10.59
CA VAL A 183 -15.39 8.70 -11.11
C VAL A 183 -16.49 8.57 -12.17
N THR A 184 -16.11 8.33 -13.42
CA THR A 184 -17.03 8.35 -14.56
C THR A 184 -17.52 6.94 -14.95
N SER A 185 -16.64 5.93 -14.96
CA SER A 185 -16.97 4.57 -15.41
C SER A 185 -17.55 3.69 -14.30
N ARG A 186 -18.29 2.65 -14.70
CA ARG A 186 -18.85 1.65 -13.77
C ARG A 186 -17.76 0.79 -13.11
N GLU A 187 -16.70 0.47 -13.85
CA GLU A 187 -15.62 -0.38 -13.36
C GLU A 187 -14.78 0.37 -12.31
N MET A 188 -14.39 1.61 -12.59
CA MET A 188 -13.72 2.48 -11.61
C MET A 188 -14.54 2.67 -10.34
N ARG A 189 -15.88 2.81 -10.44
CA ARG A 189 -16.74 2.90 -9.24
C ARG A 189 -16.67 1.64 -8.37
N ARG A 190 -16.65 0.44 -8.97
CA ARG A 190 -16.52 -0.82 -8.23
C ARG A 190 -15.17 -0.92 -7.55
N LEU A 191 -14.11 -0.55 -8.25
CA LEU A 191 -12.76 -0.53 -7.70
C LEU A 191 -12.64 0.43 -6.52
N THR A 192 -13.15 1.66 -6.67
CA THR A 192 -13.15 2.67 -5.60
C THR A 192 -14.01 2.25 -4.41
N LEU A 193 -15.13 1.55 -4.62
CA LEU A 193 -15.92 0.98 -3.54
C LEU A 193 -15.11 -0.04 -2.73
N VAL A 194 -14.44 -0.99 -3.41
CA VAL A 194 -13.58 -1.98 -2.75
C VAL A 194 -12.49 -1.26 -1.95
N HIS A 195 -11.80 -0.31 -2.58
CA HIS A 195 -10.74 0.46 -1.92
C HIS A 195 -11.23 1.22 -0.68
N GLY A 196 -12.38 1.88 -0.78
CA GLY A 196 -12.98 2.65 0.32
C GLY A 196 -13.39 1.77 1.50
N VAL A 197 -14.04 0.62 1.25
CA VAL A 197 -14.45 -0.32 2.31
C VAL A 197 -13.24 -0.88 3.06
N LEU A 198 -12.20 -1.26 2.33
CA LEU A 198 -10.96 -1.78 2.91
C LEU A 198 -10.24 -0.72 3.76
N SER A 199 -10.12 0.49 3.21
CA SER A 199 -9.49 1.61 3.91
C SER A 199 -10.24 1.99 5.17
N PHE A 200 -11.58 1.97 5.13
CA PHE A 200 -12.41 2.21 6.30
C PHE A 200 -12.18 1.15 7.38
N GLY A 201 -12.20 -0.14 7.01
CA GLY A 201 -11.90 -1.23 7.95
C GLY A 201 -10.51 -1.12 8.58
N PHE A 202 -9.50 -0.78 7.78
CA PHE A 202 -8.13 -0.57 8.25
C PHE A 202 -8.04 0.61 9.23
N ASN A 203 -8.65 1.75 8.91
CA ASN A 203 -8.66 2.94 9.78
C ASN A 203 -9.38 2.67 11.11
N MET A 204 -10.50 1.94 11.06
CA MET A 204 -11.21 1.51 12.27
C MET A 204 -10.36 0.59 13.16
N LEU A 205 -9.59 -0.32 12.57
CA LEU A 205 -8.70 -1.21 13.31
C LEU A 205 -7.54 -0.45 13.97
N ILE A 206 -6.94 0.53 13.28
CA ILE A 206 -5.93 1.43 13.88
C ILE A 206 -6.53 2.24 15.04
N LEU A 207 -7.74 2.78 14.86
CA LEU A 207 -8.41 3.56 15.89
C LEU A 207 -8.66 2.70 17.15
N ALA A 208 -9.21 1.49 16.97
CA ALA A 208 -9.45 0.56 18.07
C ALA A 208 -8.16 0.16 18.79
N LEU A 209 -7.08 -0.07 18.06
CA LEU A 209 -5.77 -0.35 18.63
C LEU A 209 -5.24 0.85 19.43
N SER A 210 -5.33 2.05 18.87
CA SER A 210 -4.83 3.28 19.50
C SER A 210 -5.52 3.50 20.85
N ILE A 211 -6.84 3.30 20.91
CA ILE A 211 -7.61 3.35 22.17
C ILE A 211 -7.10 2.30 23.17
N ASN A 212 -6.90 1.05 22.74
CA ASN A 212 -6.40 -0.02 23.61
C ASN A 212 -5.00 0.25 24.16
N VAL A 213 -4.11 0.82 23.33
CA VAL A 213 -2.74 1.17 23.74
C VAL A 213 -2.75 2.31 24.75
N VAL A 214 -3.52 3.37 24.50
CA VAL A 214 -3.65 4.50 25.42
C VAL A 214 -4.28 4.07 26.73
N ALA A 215 -5.37 3.29 26.69
CA ALA A 215 -6.01 2.76 27.89
C ALA A 215 -5.05 1.91 28.74
N GLY A 216 -4.26 1.04 28.10
CA GLY A 216 -3.26 0.22 28.78
C GLY A 216 -1.97 0.96 29.18
N ALA A 217 -1.81 2.24 28.84
CA ALA A 217 -0.72 3.09 29.34
C ALA A 217 -1.15 3.96 30.53
N LEU A 218 -2.45 4.14 30.72
CA LEU A 218 -3.06 4.85 31.85
C LEU A 218 -3.38 3.95 33.05
N GLN A 219 -3.27 2.62 32.87
CA GLN A 219 -3.39 1.59 33.91
C GLN A 219 -2.02 1.23 34.46
#